data_AF-A0A353XU87-F1
#
_entry.id   AF-A0A353XU87-F1
#
_cell.length_a   1.000
_cell.length_b   1.000
_cell.length_c   1.000
_cell.angle_alpha   90.00
_cell.angle_beta   90.00
_cell.angle_gamma   90.00
#
_symmetry.space_group_name_H-M   'P 1'
#
loop_
_entity.id
_entity.type
_entity.pdbx_description
1 polymer ?
#
loop_
_entity_poly.entity_id
_entity_poly.type
_entity_poly.pdbx_seq_one_letter_code
_entity_poly.pdbx_strand_id
1 'polypeptide(L)' 'MQVILLQRIVNLGKLGETVDVKSGYGRNYLIPQGKALPATPANVEKFEARRA' A
#
# COMPACT_ATOMS: atom_id res chain seq x y z
N MET A 1 -4.32 6.97 7.05
CA MET A 1 -4.87 5.77 6.39
C MET A 1 -3.70 4.93 5.96
N GLN A 2 -3.61 3.70 6.45
CA GLN A 2 -2.47 2.84 6.16
C GLN A 2 -2.65 2.10 4.84
N VAL A 3 -1.58 2.09 4.04
CA VAL A 3 -1.53 1.40 2.75
C VAL A 3 -0.23 0.64 2.59
N ILE A 4 -0.29 -0.50 1.91
CA ILE A 4 0.87 -1.32 1.52
C ILE A 4 1.25 -0.94 0.09
N LEU A 5 2.48 -0.50 -0.12
CA LEU A 5 2.95 -0.10 -1.44
C LEU A 5 3.20 -1.33 -2.31
N LEU A 6 2.60 -1.36 -3.50
CA LEU A 6 2.82 -2.42 -4.49
C LEU A 6 3.99 -2.11 -5.43
N GLN A 7 4.46 -0.87 -5.42
CA GLN A 7 5.60 -0.41 -6.19
C GLN A 7 6.38 0.65 -5.41
N ARG A 8 7.64 0.87 -5.81
CA ARG A 8 8.44 1.96 -5.23
C ARG A 8 7.85 3.31 -5.65
N ILE A 9 7.62 4.18 -4.68
CA ILE A 9 7.15 5.55 -4.92
C ILE A 9 8.18 6.52 -4.32
N VAL A 10 8.66 7.44 -5.16
CA VAL A 10 9.63 8.47 -4.74
C VAL A 10 9.00 9.33 -3.63
N ASN A 11 9.77 9.55 -2.56
CA ASN A 11 9.36 10.31 -1.36
C ASN A 11 8.21 9.69 -0.55
N LEU A 12 7.89 8.41 -0.75
CA LEU A 12 6.87 7.73 0.04
C LEU A 12 7.38 6.44 0.69
N GLY A 13 7.98 5.54 -0.08
CA GLY A 13 8.45 4.27 0.45
C GLY A 13 8.84 3.25 -0.63
N LYS A 14 9.34 2.10 -0.18
CA LYS A 14 9.74 0.97 -1.02
C LYS A 14 8.57 0.04 -1.30
N LEU A 15 8.74 -0.84 -2.29
CA LEU A 15 7.80 -1.92 -2.56
C LEU A 15 7.64 -2.81 -1.32
N GLY A 16 6.39 -3.06 -0.94
CA GLY A 16 6.01 -3.86 0.23
C GLY A 16 6.08 -3.15 1.56
N GLU A 17 6.37 -1.85 1.58
CA GLU A 17 6.37 -1.05 2.80
C GLU A 17 4.94 -0.60 3.13
N THR A 18 4.57 -0.71 4.41
CA THR A 18 3.32 -0.15 4.93
C THR A 18 3.58 1.29 5.35
N VAL A 19 2.87 2.23 4.72
CA VAL A 19 3.03 3.66 4.96
C VAL A 19 1.70 4.28 5.37
N ASP A 20 1.76 5.28 6.27
CA ASP A 20 0.57 6.06 6.63
C ASP A 20 0.45 7.28 5.70
N VAL A 21 -0.69 7.37 5.01
CA VAL A 21 -0.97 8.44 4.06
C VAL A 21 -2.26 9.17 4.40
N LYS A 22 -2.39 10.39 3.88
CA LYS A 22 -3.67 11.11 3.89
C LYS A 22 -4.74 10.26 3.21
N SER A 23 -5.92 10.16 3.82
CA SER A 23 -7.01 9.30 3.34
C SER A 23 -7.45 9.63 1.92
N GLY A 24 -7.37 10.90 1.48
CA GLY A 24 -7.65 11.29 0.10
C GLY A 24 -6.61 10.78 -0.90
N TYR A 25 -5.32 10.83 -0.53
CA TYR A 25 -4.23 10.38 -1.40
C TYR A 25 -4.29 8.87 -1.65
N GLY A 26 -4.56 8.06 -0.62
CA GLY A 26 -4.71 6.63 -0.84
C GLY A 26 -6.00 6.26 -1.59
N ARG A 27 -7.16 6.84 -1.22
CA ARG A 27 -8.46 6.50 -1.83
C ARG A 27 -8.60 6.96 -3.28
N ASN A 28 -8.06 8.13 -3.62
CA ASN A 28 -8.30 8.76 -4.93
C ASN A 28 -7.13 8.57 -5.90
N TYR A 29 -5.92 8.24 -5.42
CA TYR A 29 -4.73 8.12 -6.27
C TYR A 29 -4.08 6.75 -6.15
N LEU A 30 -3.64 6.33 -4.96
CA LEU A 30 -2.82 5.11 -4.85
C LEU A 30 -3.61 3.82 -5.13
N ILE A 31 -4.80 3.68 -4.57
CA ILE A 31 -5.62 2.47 -4.71
C ILE A 31 -6.19 2.35 -6.13
N PRO A 32 -6.82 3.39 -6.73
CA PRO A 32 -7.37 3.28 -8.08
C PRO A 32 -6.30 3.06 -9.14
N GLN A 33 -5.08 3.58 -8.94
CA GLN A 33 -3.96 3.37 -9.86
C GLN A 33 -3.22 2.06 -9.62
N GLY A 34 -3.66 1.21 -8.68
CA GLY A 34 -3.01 -0.06 -8.36
C GLY A 34 -1.61 0.09 -7.76
N LYS A 35 -1.27 1.27 -7.25
CA LYS A 35 0.06 1.56 -6.68
C LYS A 35 0.19 1.10 -5.22
N ALA A 36 -0.93 0.96 -4.53
CA ALA A 36 -0.98 0.48 -3.15
C ALA A 36 -2.28 -0.28 -2.87
N LEU A 37 -2.26 -1.11 -1.84
CA LEU A 37 -3.43 -1.75 -1.24
C LEU A 37 -3.74 -1.13 0.12
N PRO A 38 -5.00 -1.09 0.56
CA PRO A 38 -5.31 -0.73 1.94
C PRO A 38 -4.70 -1.79 2.88
N ALA A 39 -4.04 -1.33 3.94
CA ALA A 39 -3.38 -2.18 4.93
C ALA A 39 -4.40 -2.77 5.92
N THR A 40 -5.34 -3.55 5.42
CA THR A 40 -6.23 -4.37 6.24
C THR A 40 -5.50 -5.65 6.68
N PRO A 41 -5.84 -6.25 7.83
CA PRO A 41 -5.19 -7.49 8.28
C PRO A 41 -5.18 -8.59 7.22
N ALA A 42 -6.30 -8.75 6.51
CA ALA A 42 -6.42 -9.72 5.41
C ALA A 42 -5.51 -9.40 4.21
N ASN A 43 -5.26 -8.12 3.90
CA ASN A 43 -4.37 -7.75 2.81
C ASN A 43 -2.90 -7.84 3.20
N VAL A 44 -2.57 -7.58 4.46
CA VAL A 44 -1.22 -7.77 5.01
C VAL A 44 -0.86 -9.25 4.93
N GLU A 45 -1.72 -10.14 5.43
CA GLU A 45 -1.50 -11.60 5.39
C GLU A 45 -1.36 -12.11 3.95
N LYS A 46 -2.24 -11.67 3.03
CA LYS A 46 -2.12 -12.01 1.60
C LYS A 46 -0.83 -11.50 0.97
N PHE A 47 -0.37 -10.32 1.37
CA PHE A 47 0.86 -9.75 0.85
C PHE A 47 2.09 -10.51 1.36
N GLU A 48 2.10 -10.88 2.64
CA GLU A 48 3.17 -11.69 3.23
C GLU A 48 3.21 -13.11 2.65
N ALA A 49 2.05 -13.75 2.47
CA ALA A 49 1.95 -15.06 1.82
C ALA A 49 2.45 -15.05 0.37
N ARG A 50 2.35 -13.91 -0.33
CA ARG A 50 2.86 -13.75 -1.71
C ARG A 50 4.35 -13.44 -1.76
N ARG A 51 4.95 -13.02 -0.64
CA ARG A 51 6.36 -12.66 -0.52
C ARG A 51 7.25 -13.87 -0.20
N ALA A 52 6.67 -14.91 0.41
CA ALA A 52 7.31 -16.21 0.64
C ALA A 52 7.42 -17.02 -0.67
#